data_AF-A0A2H5X7W2-F1
#
_entry.id   AF-A0A2H5X7W2-F1
#
_cell.length_a   1.000
_cell.length_b   1.000
_cell.length_c   1.000
_cell.angle_alpha   90.00
_cell.angle_beta   90.00
_cell.angle_gamma   90.00
#
_symmetry.space_group_name_H-M   'P 1'
#
loop_
_entity.id
_entity.type
_entity.pdbx_description
1 polymer ?
#
loop_
_entity_poly.entity_id
_entity_poly.type
_entity_poly.pdbx_seq_one_letter_code
_entity_poly.pdbx_strand_id
1 'polypeptide(L)' 'MRQGFLILLAIWMLFAGVCFAEKVTIYRDEWGVPHIYAQTEEGVAYGLGWAQAEDRLEQLLKNYRLAAGTMAEVFGEQWI' A
#
# COMPACT_ATOMS: atom_id res chain seq x y z
N MET A 1 -23.88 26.92 -28.70
CA MET A 1 -23.99 25.47 -28.40
C MET A 1 -22.63 24.76 -28.30
N ARG A 2 -21.66 25.00 -29.19
CA ARG A 2 -20.34 24.31 -29.18
C ARG A 2 -19.40 24.67 -28.01
N GLN A 3 -19.45 25.92 -27.52
CA GLN A 3 -18.56 26.43 -26.46
C GLN A 3 -18.93 25.88 -25.06
N GLY A 4 -20.22 25.74 -24.75
CA GLY A 4 -20.67 25.20 -23.45
C GLY A 4 -20.32 23.72 -23.26
N PHE A 5 -20.32 22.94 -24.35
CA PHE A 5 -19.90 21.54 -24.33
C PHE A 5 -18.41 21.40 -24.04
N LEU A 6 -17.56 22.26 -24.61
CA LEU A 6 -16.11 22.25 -24.37
C LEU A 6 -15.76 22.62 -22.92
N ILE A 7 -16.49 23.56 -22.31
CA ILE A 7 -16.28 23.96 -20.91
C ILE A 7 -16.70 22.82 -19.97
N LEU A 8 -17.84 22.18 -20.21
CA LEU A 8 -18.28 21.01 -19.42
C LEU A 8 -17.30 19.84 -19.53
N LEU A 9 -16.74 19.62 -20.72
CA LEU A 9 -15.76 18.55 -20.95
C LEU A 9 -14.41 18.84 -20.29
N ALA A 10 -13.99 20.12 -20.24
CA ALA A 10 -12.81 20.55 -19.51
C ALA A 10 -12.99 20.44 -17.98
N ILE A 11 -14.17 20.78 -17.45
CA ILE A 11 -14.50 20.61 -16.02
C ILE A 11 -14.54 19.12 -15.64
N TRP A 12 -15.06 18.27 -16.53
CA TRP A 12 -15.08 16.82 -16.31
C TRP A 12 -13.67 16.21 -16.30
N MET A 13 -12.78 16.66 -17.20
CA MET A 13 -11.37 16.24 -17.18
C MET A 13 -10.61 16.71 -15.93
N LEU A 14 -10.94 17.88 -15.38
CA LEU A 14 -10.35 18.37 -14.14
C LEU A 14 -10.75 17.53 -12.92
N PHE A 15 -11.97 16.97 -12.89
CA PHE A 15 -12.42 16.09 -11.80
C PHE A 15 -11.99 14.63 -11.97
N ALA A 16 -11.84 14.14 -13.20
CA ALA A 16 -11.49 12.73 -13.46
C ALA A 16 -10.07 12.35 -12.99
N GLY A 17 -9.17 13.32 -12.81
CA GLY A 17 -7.77 13.07 -12.41
C GLY A 17 -7.52 13.00 -10.91
N VAL A 18 -8.51 13.30 -10.06
CA VAL A 18 -8.30 13.39 -8.61
C VAL A 18 -8.59 12.04 -7.95
N CYS A 19 -7.56 11.21 -7.84
CA CYS A 19 -7.61 10.00 -7.02
C CYS A 19 -7.03 10.33 -5.64
N PHE A 20 -7.89 10.45 -4.62
CA PHE A 20 -7.42 10.62 -3.25
C PHE A 20 -7.00 9.28 -2.68
N ALA A 21 -5.74 9.17 -2.26
CA ALA A 21 -5.31 8.06 -1.43
C ALA A 21 -6.11 8.07 -0.12
N GLU A 22 -6.59 6.91 0.28
CA GLU A 22 -7.29 6.77 1.56
C GLU A 22 -6.34 7.07 2.71
N LYS A 23 -6.87 7.77 3.73
CA LYS A 23 -6.12 8.03 4.95
C LYS A 23 -6.17 6.82 5.88
N VAL A 24 -5.03 6.16 6.04
CA VAL A 24 -4.80 5.10 7.04
C VAL A 24 -4.06 5.69 8.24
N THR A 25 -4.51 5.38 9.45
CA THR A 25 -3.85 5.83 10.69
C THR A 25 -3.49 4.63 11.55
N ILE A 26 -2.24 4.58 12.01
CA ILE A 26 -1.72 3.51 12.87
C ILE A 26 -1.31 4.14 14.20
N TYR A 27 -1.92 3.68 15.29
CA TYR A 27 -1.50 4.00 16.65
C TYR A 27 -0.77 2.81 17.24
N ARG A 28 0.38 3.03 17.86
CA ARG A 28 1.13 1.99 18.58
C ARG A 28 0.90 2.18 20.07
N ASP A 29 0.60 1.09 20.77
CA ASP A 29 0.54 1.10 22.24
C ASP A 29 1.95 1.04 22.85
N GLU A 30 2.03 0.99 24.18
CA GLU A 30 3.30 0.91 24.93
C GLU A 30 4.10 -0.39 24.65
N TRP A 31 3.44 -1.42 24.15
CA TRP A 31 4.02 -2.72 23.82
C TRP A 31 4.31 -2.86 22.32
N GLY A 32 4.05 -1.81 21.53
CA GLY A 32 4.26 -1.77 20.08
C GLY A 32 3.15 -2.44 19.26
N VAL A 33 2.03 -2.84 19.87
CA VAL A 33 0.88 -3.43 19.17
C VAL A 33 0.22 -2.36 18.29
N PRO A 34 0.08 -2.60 16.97
CA PRO A 34 -0.52 -1.63 16.07
C PRO A 34 -2.05 -1.70 16.10
N HIS A 35 -2.69 -0.58 16.42
CA HIS A 35 -4.12 -0.34 16.26
C HIS A 35 -4.35 0.47 14.98
N ILE A 36 -4.98 -0.16 13.98
CA ILE A 36 -5.06 0.34 12.61
C ILE A 36 -6.48 0.79 12.31
N TYR A 37 -6.61 2.01 11.81
CA TYR A 37 -7.89 2.64 11.47
C TYR A 37 -7.87 3.12 10.03
N ALA A 38 -8.86 2.67 9.25
CA ALA A 38 -9.14 3.11 7.90
C ALA A 38 -10.67 3.08 7.65
N GLN A 39 -11.12 3.71 6.58
CA GLN A 39 -12.53 3.71 6.16
C GLN A 39 -12.91 2.44 5.41
N THR A 40 -11.95 1.78 4.75
CA THR A 40 -12.14 0.57 3.96
C THR A 40 -11.34 -0.60 4.51
N GLU A 41 -11.75 -1.82 4.16
CA GLU A 41 -11.02 -3.04 4.51
C GLU A 41 -9.65 -3.08 3.82
N GLU A 42 -9.55 -2.57 2.60
CA GLU A 42 -8.32 -2.45 1.83
C GLU A 42 -7.33 -1.51 2.52
N GLY A 43 -7.81 -0.39 3.07
CA GLY A 43 -7.00 0.54 3.85
C GLY A 43 -6.46 -0.10 5.14
N VAL A 44 -7.28 -0.89 5.83
CA VAL A 44 -6.83 -1.66 7.02
C VAL A 44 -5.79 -2.71 6.62
N ALA A 45 -6.03 -3.46 5.54
CA ALA A 45 -5.09 -4.46 5.05
C ALA A 45 -3.74 -3.85 4.65
N TYR A 46 -3.77 -2.68 3.99
CA TYR A 46 -2.56 -1.92 3.68
C TYR A 46 -1.81 -1.50 4.94
N GLY A 47 -2.51 -0.93 5.93
CA GLY A 47 -1.92 -0.54 7.21
C GLY A 47 -1.33 -1.74 7.96
N LEU A 48 -1.96 -2.91 7.88
CA LEU A 48 -1.47 -4.13 8.53
C LEU A 48 -0.15 -4.59 7.91
N GLY A 49 -0.08 -4.61 6.57
CA GLY A 49 1.16 -4.92 5.87
C GLY A 49 2.27 -3.91 6.21
N TRP A 50 1.94 -2.63 6.32
CA TRP A 50 2.89 -1.60 6.74
C TRP A 50 3.44 -1.85 8.15
N ALA A 51 2.57 -2.09 9.13
CA ALA A 51 2.98 -2.34 10.51
C ALA A 51 3.86 -3.60 10.62
N GLN A 52 3.52 -4.67 9.88
CA GLN A 52 4.33 -5.89 9.83
C GLN A 52 5.71 -5.65 9.22
N ALA A 53 5.78 -4.83 8.16
CA ALA A 53 7.02 -4.45 7.52
C ALA A 53 7.91 -3.63 8.48
N GLU A 54 7.35 -2.66 9.20
CA GLU A 54 8.09 -1.92 10.23
C GLU A 54 8.72 -2.85 11.28
N ASP A 55 7.98 -3.86 11.74
CA ASP A 55 8.42 -4.69 12.87
C ASP A 55 9.41 -5.79 12.46
N ARG A 56 9.23 -6.35 11.26
CA ARG A 56 9.88 -7.60 10.81
C ARG A 56 10.23 -7.61 9.32
N LEU A 57 10.64 -6.47 8.75
CA LEU A 57 10.91 -6.32 7.31
C LEU A 57 11.75 -7.46 6.71
N GLU A 58 12.88 -7.78 7.33
CA GLU A 58 13.81 -8.78 6.81
C GLU A 58 13.18 -10.17 6.71
N GLN A 59 12.46 -10.59 7.76
CA GLN A 59 11.77 -11.88 7.79
C GLN A 59 10.62 -11.92 6.79
N LEU A 60 9.87 -10.82 6.69
CA LEU A 60 8.79 -10.66 5.71
C LEU A 60 9.34 -10.87 4.30
N LEU A 61 10.38 -10.12 3.92
CA LEU A 61 10.97 -10.21 2.57
C LEU A 61 11.60 -11.57 2.28
N LYS A 62 12.26 -12.19 3.26
CA LYS A 62 12.76 -13.57 3.13
C LYS A 62 11.63 -14.55 2.85
N ASN A 63 10.52 -14.46 3.59
CA ASN A 63 9.36 -15.33 3.35
C ASN A 63 8.77 -15.12 1.95
N TYR A 64 8.66 -13.87 1.49
CA TYR A 64 8.21 -13.55 0.13
C TYR A 64 9.12 -14.16 -0.93
N ARG A 65 10.44 -13.98 -0.80
CA ARG A 65 11.42 -14.53 -1.76
C ARG A 65 11.48 -16.05 -1.73
N LEU A 66 11.35 -16.64 -0.55
CA LEU A 66 11.31 -18.09 -0.38
C LEU A 66 10.10 -18.67 -1.11
N ALA A 67 8.91 -18.09 -0.89
CA ALA A 67 7.69 -18.50 -1.58
C ALA A 67 7.77 -18.28 -3.11
N ALA A 68 8.45 -17.22 -3.54
CA ALA A 68 8.67 -16.93 -4.96
C ALA A 68 9.80 -17.77 -5.61
N GLY A 69 10.60 -18.51 -4.82
CA GLY A 69 11.76 -19.25 -5.32
C GLY A 69 12.95 -18.38 -5.76
N THR A 70 13.01 -17.12 -5.31
CA THR A 70 14.01 -16.12 -5.73
C THR A 70 15.01 -15.77 -4.62
N MET A 71 15.24 -16.69 -3.68
CA MET A 71 16.19 -16.48 -2.58
C MET A 71 17.64 -16.46 -3.07
N ALA A 72 18.00 -17.32 -4.02
CA ALA A 72 19.36 -17.40 -4.54
C ALA A 72 19.84 -16.10 -5.21
N GLU A 73 18.94 -15.32 -5.79
CA GLU A 73 19.26 -14.02 -6.44
C GLU A 73 19.88 -13.00 -5.49
N VAL A 74 19.52 -13.05 -4.20
CA VAL A 74 19.96 -12.08 -3.19
C VAL A 74 20.88 -12.72 -2.15
N PHE A 75 20.61 -13.97 -1.78
CA PHE A 75 21.31 -14.66 -0.68
C PHE A 75 22.30 -15.72 -1.15
N GLY A 76 22.45 -15.94 -2.47
CA GLY A 76 23.47 -16.82 -3.05
C GLY A 76 23.11 -18.31 -3.09
N GLU A 77 24.08 -19.11 -3.49
CA GLU A 77 23.89 -20.51 -3.95
C GLU A 77 23.34 -21.47 -2.90
N GLN A 78 23.47 -21.16 -1.61
CA GLN A 78 22.89 -21.97 -0.52
C GLN A 78 21.35 -22.05 -0.54
N TRP A 79 20.69 -21.24 -1.39
CA TRP A 79 19.24 -21.20 -1.58
C TRP A 79 18.78 -21.64 -2.98
N ILE A 80 19.62 -22.37 -3.72
CA ILE A 80 19.29 -23.07 -4.97
C ILE A 80 18.70 -24.45 -4.62
#